data_AF-A0A4U6U101-F1
#
_entry.id   AF-A0A4U6U101-F1
#
_cell.length_a   1.000
_cell.length_b   1.000
_cell.length_c   1.000
_cell.angle_alpha   90.00
_cell.angle_beta   90.00
_cell.angle_gamma   90.00
#
_symmetry.space_group_name_H-M   'P 1'
#
loop_
_entity.id
_entity.type
_entity.pdbx_description
1 polymer ?
#
loop_
_entity_poly.entity_id
_entity_poly.type
_entity_poly.pdbx_seq_one_letter_code
_entity_poly.pdbx_strand_id
1 'polypeptide(L)'
;MTFYITGESYAGHYIPAFANRVHQGNKANEGIHINLKGFAIGNAYTDYALEMNLIGKSDYERINRFIPPCEFAINGTDGKASCMAAYMVCNNIFNSIMKLVGTKNWSFCSTYDIRKECEGKLCYDFLNLEKFFGDKAVRHLELVTLTMLTDWMRNLEVGIPALLEDGINVLIYAGEYDLICNWLRNLRWVHSMEWSGQKDFVSSSETSFVYVCLCKCRFTMLANGPAKASLEMLTRFTQGELKESVPESMVFKAVM
;
A
#
# COMPACT_ATOMS: atom_id res chain seq x y z
N MET A 1 24.84 13.06 -3.05
CA MET A 1 23.44 13.24 -3.47
C MET A 1 22.63 12.09 -2.92
N THR A 2 21.47 12.37 -2.32
CA THR A 2 20.62 11.35 -1.67
C THR A 2 19.50 10.96 -2.62
N PHE A 3 19.18 9.66 -2.69
CA PHE A 3 18.16 9.14 -3.60
C PHE A 3 17.09 8.37 -2.82
N TYR A 4 15.83 8.69 -3.09
CA TYR A 4 14.64 8.08 -2.51
C TYR A 4 13.72 7.60 -3.63
N ILE A 5 13.05 6.46 -3.41
CA ILE A 5 12.02 5.97 -4.31
C ILE A 5 10.70 5.94 -3.53
N THR A 6 9.68 6.62 -4.04
CA THR A 6 8.35 6.66 -3.42
C THR A 6 7.30 6.29 -4.45
N GLY A 7 6.13 5.88 -3.98
CA GLY A 7 5.02 5.46 -4.82
C GLY A 7 3.91 4.84 -3.99
N GLU A 8 2.77 4.57 -4.62
CA GLU A 8 1.57 4.05 -3.97
C GLU A 8 0.93 2.90 -4.74
N SER A 9 0.02 2.17 -4.06
CA SER A 9 -0.70 1.03 -4.61
C SER A 9 0.26 -0.07 -5.12
N TYR A 10 0.25 -0.38 -6.42
CA TYR A 10 1.14 -1.38 -7.03
C TYR A 10 2.63 -1.04 -6.88
N ALA A 11 2.97 0.18 -6.42
CA ALA A 11 4.32 0.52 -5.96
C ALA A 11 4.86 -0.38 -4.86
N GLY A 12 3.96 -0.96 -4.07
CA GLY A 12 4.29 -2.00 -3.13
C GLY A 12 5.06 -3.17 -3.75
N HIS A 13 4.88 -3.44 -5.05
CA HIS A 13 5.64 -4.44 -5.79
C HIS A 13 6.94 -3.89 -6.35
N TYR A 14 6.87 -2.81 -7.15
CA TYR A 14 8.04 -2.38 -7.91
C TYR A 14 9.09 -1.68 -7.04
N ILE A 15 8.71 -0.98 -5.97
CA ILE A 15 9.73 -0.27 -5.18
C ILE A 15 10.66 -1.24 -4.46
N PRO A 16 10.21 -2.31 -3.76
CA PRO A 16 11.11 -3.30 -3.19
C PRO A 16 11.97 -3.98 -4.25
N ALA A 17 11.42 -4.29 -5.43
CA ALA A 17 12.17 -4.88 -6.52
C ALA A 17 13.30 -3.95 -7.02
N PHE A 18 12.99 -2.66 -7.22
CA PHE A 18 13.97 -1.66 -7.64
C PHE A 18 15.00 -1.38 -6.55
N ALA A 19 14.56 -1.27 -5.30
CA ALA A 19 15.41 -1.06 -4.14
C ALA A 19 16.44 -2.19 -4.01
N ASN A 20 15.99 -3.45 -4.12
CA ASN A 20 16.86 -4.61 -4.12
C ASN A 20 17.84 -4.63 -5.30
N ARG A 21 17.39 -4.31 -6.51
CA ARG A 21 18.27 -4.29 -7.70
C ARG A 21 19.36 -3.24 -7.59
N VAL A 22 19.01 -2.04 -7.12
CA VAL A 22 19.95 -0.95 -6.85
C VAL A 22 20.96 -1.37 -5.78
N HIS A 23 20.45 -1.93 -4.67
CA HIS A 23 21.28 -2.38 -3.57
C HIS A 23 22.28 -3.48 -3.99
N GLN A 24 21.82 -4.48 -4.75
CA GLN A 24 22.69 -5.52 -5.31
C GLN A 24 23.73 -4.95 -6.29
N GLY A 25 23.32 -4.03 -7.17
CA GLY A 25 24.24 -3.36 -8.09
C GLY A 25 25.31 -2.57 -7.37
N ASN A 26 24.95 -1.83 -6.31
CA ASN A 26 25.90 -1.14 -5.45
C ASN A 26 26.90 -2.09 -4.79
N LYS A 27 26.44 -3.23 -4.25
CA LYS A 27 27.31 -4.25 -3.63
C LYS A 27 28.25 -4.91 -4.65
N ALA A 28 27.78 -5.09 -5.89
CA ALA A 28 28.56 -5.67 -6.98
C ALA A 28 29.42 -4.64 -7.75
N ASN A 29 29.39 -3.35 -7.37
CA ASN A 29 30.02 -2.24 -8.10
C ASN A 29 29.61 -2.18 -9.59
N GLU A 30 28.35 -2.50 -9.88
CA GLU A 30 27.78 -2.43 -11.22
C GLU A 30 27.29 -1.00 -11.53
N GLY A 31 27.93 -0.32 -12.47
CA GLY A 31 27.48 0.99 -12.94
C GLY A 31 27.69 2.13 -11.94
N ILE A 32 26.82 3.13 -11.97
CA ILE A 32 26.89 4.28 -11.06
C ILE A 32 26.31 3.88 -9.71
N HIS A 33 27.03 4.15 -8.63
CA HIS A 33 26.56 3.89 -7.27
C HIS A 33 25.39 4.82 -6.90
N ILE A 34 24.24 4.26 -6.52
CA ILE A 34 23.02 5.00 -6.18
C ILE A 34 22.79 4.92 -4.67
N ASN A 35 22.85 6.07 -3.98
CA ASN A 35 22.67 6.15 -2.52
C ASN A 35 21.18 6.03 -2.12
N LEU A 36 20.64 4.83 -2.18
CA LEU A 36 19.26 4.50 -1.82
C LEU A 36 19.05 4.55 -0.30
N LYS A 37 18.09 5.37 0.14
CA LYS A 37 17.78 5.55 1.56
C LYS A 37 16.40 5.07 2.03
N GLY A 38 15.46 4.70 1.13
CA GLY A 38 14.18 4.09 1.54
C GLY A 38 13.00 3.92 0.56
N PHE A 39 11.91 3.27 1.01
CA PHE A 39 10.64 2.99 0.26
C PHE A 39 9.37 2.65 1.12
N ALA A 40 8.18 2.41 0.50
CA ALA A 40 6.84 2.21 1.11
C ALA A 40 5.95 1.10 0.45
N ILE A 41 5.04 0.39 1.17
CA ILE A 41 4.19 -0.75 0.68
C ILE A 41 2.93 -1.05 1.54
N GLY A 42 1.79 -1.52 0.98
CA GLY A 42 0.61 -2.02 1.73
C GLY A 42 -0.40 -2.95 1.04
N ASN A 43 -1.20 -3.75 1.82
CA ASN A 43 -2.49 -4.49 1.55
C ASN A 43 -3.03 -5.10 2.90
N ALA A 44 -4.33 -5.50 3.17
CA ALA A 44 -5.11 -6.82 3.48
C ALA A 44 -6.59 -6.54 3.76
N TYR A 45 -7.49 -7.37 3.25
CA TYR A 45 -8.87 -6.96 3.02
C TYR A 45 -9.91 -7.34 4.09
N THR A 46 -9.82 -8.50 4.74
CA THR A 46 -10.97 -9.09 5.47
C THR A 46 -11.20 -8.54 6.87
N ASP A 47 -10.14 -8.45 7.69
CA ASP A 47 -10.24 -7.90 9.04
C ASP A 47 -10.61 -6.43 9.03
N TYR A 48 -10.03 -5.66 8.10
CA TYR A 48 -10.33 -4.24 7.94
C TYR A 48 -11.81 -4.04 7.55
N ALA A 49 -12.33 -4.86 6.63
CA ALA A 49 -13.74 -4.78 6.24
C ALA A 49 -14.69 -5.09 7.42
N LEU A 50 -14.30 -5.97 8.34
CA LEU A 50 -15.07 -6.23 9.56
C LEU A 50 -14.97 -5.07 10.55
N GLU A 51 -13.76 -4.57 10.83
CA GLU A 51 -13.51 -3.46 11.77
C GLU A 51 -14.21 -2.16 11.35
N MET A 52 -14.24 -1.89 10.05
CA MET A 52 -14.94 -0.73 9.47
C MET A 52 -16.44 -0.95 9.27
N ASN A 53 -17.00 -2.06 9.78
CA ASN A 53 -18.42 -2.44 9.68
C ASN A 53 -18.96 -2.56 8.24
N LEU A 54 -18.09 -2.85 7.26
CA LEU A 54 -18.50 -3.04 5.86
C LEU A 54 -19.19 -4.41 5.67
N ILE A 55 -18.68 -5.44 6.35
CA ILE A 55 -19.22 -6.80 6.33
C ILE A 55 -19.65 -7.25 7.74
N GLY A 56 -20.60 -8.17 7.80
CA GLY A 56 -20.99 -8.80 9.07
C GLY A 56 -20.04 -9.93 9.47
N LYS A 57 -20.11 -10.37 10.73
CA LYS A 57 -19.31 -11.50 11.24
C LYS A 57 -19.52 -12.80 10.44
N SER A 58 -20.75 -13.10 10.05
CA SER A 58 -21.06 -14.28 9.24
C SER A 58 -20.47 -14.22 7.83
N ASP A 59 -20.45 -13.03 7.22
CA ASP A 59 -19.80 -12.79 5.94
C ASP A 59 -18.28 -12.93 6.05
N TYR A 60 -17.69 -12.36 7.11
CA TYR A 60 -16.28 -12.50 7.44
C TYR A 60 -15.87 -13.98 7.56
N GLU A 61 -16.60 -14.78 8.34
CA GLU A 61 -16.34 -16.20 8.50
C GLU A 61 -16.47 -16.97 7.17
N ARG A 62 -17.42 -16.60 6.32
CA ARG A 62 -17.59 -17.20 4.99
C ARG A 62 -16.44 -16.84 4.04
N ILE A 63 -16.04 -15.57 4.00
CA ILE A 63 -14.97 -15.07 3.13
C ILE A 63 -13.63 -15.66 3.55
N ASN A 64 -13.38 -15.79 4.86
CA ASN A 64 -12.13 -16.34 5.37
C ASN A 64 -11.89 -17.81 4.99
N ARG A 65 -12.92 -18.54 4.53
CA ARG A 65 -12.74 -19.90 3.97
C ARG A 65 -11.93 -19.92 2.68
N PHE A 66 -11.82 -18.78 1.99
CA PHE A 66 -10.97 -18.65 0.80
C PHE A 66 -9.50 -18.36 1.13
N ILE A 67 -9.16 -18.07 2.39
CA ILE A 67 -7.78 -17.79 2.81
C ILE A 67 -6.87 -19.01 2.62
N PRO A 68 -7.16 -20.21 3.16
CA PRO A 68 -6.24 -21.34 3.00
C PRO A 68 -5.99 -21.75 1.54
N PRO A 69 -7.00 -21.79 0.64
CA PRO A 69 -6.76 -21.99 -0.79
C PRO A 69 -5.90 -20.89 -1.43
N CYS A 70 -6.07 -19.63 -1.02
CA CYS A 70 -5.24 -18.53 -1.49
C CYS A 70 -3.79 -18.68 -1.01
N GLU A 71 -3.57 -18.91 0.28
CA GLU A 71 -2.24 -19.16 0.87
C GLU A 71 -1.51 -20.34 0.22
N PHE A 72 -2.24 -21.41 -0.09
CA PHE A 72 -1.70 -22.53 -0.83
C PHE A 72 -1.31 -22.13 -2.26
N ALA A 73 -2.14 -21.36 -2.94
CA ALA A 73 -1.89 -20.97 -4.33
C ALA A 73 -0.72 -19.98 -4.48
N ILE A 74 -0.47 -19.11 -3.51
CA ILE A 74 0.67 -18.18 -3.51
C ILE A 74 1.99 -18.86 -3.13
N ASN A 75 1.94 -20.01 -2.44
CA ASN A 75 3.15 -20.70 -2.01
C ASN A 75 3.91 -21.25 -3.23
N GLY A 76 5.13 -20.75 -3.45
CA GLY A 76 5.97 -21.17 -4.58
C GLY A 76 5.69 -20.46 -5.91
N THR A 77 4.93 -19.36 -5.93
CA THR A 77 4.79 -18.56 -7.16
C THR A 77 6.05 -17.75 -7.43
N ASP A 78 6.63 -17.92 -8.61
CA ASP A 78 7.83 -17.22 -9.10
C ASP A 78 7.53 -16.19 -10.20
N GLY A 79 6.25 -16.02 -10.54
CA GLY A 79 5.76 -15.18 -11.64
C GLY A 79 4.94 -15.96 -12.68
N LYS A 80 4.53 -15.30 -13.77
CA LYS A 80 3.93 -15.96 -14.96
C LYS A 80 2.56 -16.60 -14.65
N ALA A 81 2.35 -17.85 -15.11
CA ALA A 81 1.06 -18.53 -15.05
C ALA A 81 0.65 -18.96 -13.62
N SER A 82 1.62 -19.29 -12.76
CA SER A 82 1.37 -19.65 -11.36
C SER A 82 0.82 -18.44 -10.58
N CYS A 83 1.41 -17.25 -10.77
CA CYS A 83 0.91 -16.00 -10.22
C CYS A 83 -0.50 -15.65 -10.71
N MET A 84 -0.77 -15.82 -12.00
CA MET A 84 -2.09 -15.54 -12.57
C MET A 84 -3.16 -16.48 -11.99
N ALA A 85 -2.85 -17.77 -11.83
CA ALA A 85 -3.76 -18.73 -11.19
C ALA A 85 -4.00 -18.38 -9.71
N ALA A 86 -2.94 -18.06 -8.96
CA ALA A 86 -3.04 -17.63 -7.58
C ALA A 86 -3.87 -16.34 -7.44
N TYR A 87 -3.68 -15.38 -8.37
CA TYR A 87 -4.46 -14.15 -8.41
C TYR A 87 -5.95 -14.45 -8.54
N MET A 88 -6.34 -15.34 -9.47
CA MET A 88 -7.74 -15.71 -9.65
C MET A 88 -8.36 -16.32 -8.38
N VAL A 89 -7.60 -17.12 -7.64
CA VAL A 89 -8.06 -17.71 -6.37
C VAL A 89 -8.19 -16.63 -5.30
N CYS A 90 -7.14 -15.87 -5.05
CA CYS A 90 -7.06 -14.87 -3.99
C CYS A 90 -8.02 -13.69 -4.21
N ASN A 91 -8.21 -13.26 -5.46
CA ASN A 91 -9.09 -12.13 -5.79
C ASN A 91 -10.57 -12.41 -5.46
N ASN A 92 -10.96 -13.67 -5.26
CA ASN A 92 -12.30 -14.01 -4.77
C ASN A 92 -12.60 -13.43 -3.39
N ILE A 93 -11.58 -13.27 -2.53
CA ILE A 93 -11.73 -12.66 -1.20
C ILE A 93 -12.20 -11.22 -1.36
N PHE A 94 -11.45 -10.43 -2.14
CA PHE A 94 -11.76 -9.02 -2.38
C PHE A 94 -13.09 -8.84 -3.13
N ASN A 95 -13.32 -9.62 -4.18
CA ASN A 95 -14.57 -9.58 -4.95
C ASN A 95 -15.79 -9.93 -4.09
N SER A 96 -15.64 -10.85 -3.13
CA SER A 96 -16.72 -11.19 -2.19
C SER A 96 -17.05 -10.03 -1.25
N ILE A 97 -16.03 -9.32 -0.73
CA ILE A 97 -16.23 -8.11 0.06
C ILE A 97 -16.93 -7.05 -0.77
N MET A 98 -16.41 -6.75 -1.97
CA MET A 98 -16.97 -5.73 -2.86
C MET A 98 -18.42 -6.01 -3.26
N LYS A 99 -18.76 -7.27 -3.52
CA LYS A 99 -20.14 -7.67 -3.80
C LYS A 99 -21.08 -7.38 -2.63
N LEU A 100 -20.66 -7.70 -1.40
CA LEU A 100 -21.48 -7.46 -0.21
C LEU A 100 -21.65 -5.97 0.07
N VAL A 101 -20.57 -5.20 -0.06
CA VAL A 101 -20.60 -3.74 0.10
C VAL A 101 -21.52 -3.09 -0.94
N GLY A 102 -21.48 -3.53 -2.20
CA GLY A 102 -22.35 -3.02 -3.27
C GLY A 102 -23.83 -3.38 -3.13
N THR A 103 -24.19 -4.45 -2.39
CA THR A 103 -25.59 -4.86 -2.21
C THR A 103 -26.35 -4.12 -1.10
N LYS A 104 -25.66 -3.36 -0.23
CA LYS A 104 -26.25 -2.72 0.96
C LYS A 104 -26.75 -1.28 0.75
N ASN A 105 -27.30 -0.94 -0.42
CA ASN A 105 -27.71 0.45 -0.77
C ASN A 105 -26.58 1.49 -0.70
N TRP A 106 -25.32 1.08 -0.64
CA TRP A 106 -24.18 1.95 -0.91
C TRP A 106 -23.88 1.85 -2.39
N SER A 107 -24.35 2.80 -3.18
CA SER A 107 -23.94 2.94 -4.58
C SER A 107 -22.41 2.92 -4.62
N PHE A 108 -21.85 1.78 -5.06
CA PHE A 108 -20.43 1.49 -5.22
C PHE A 108 -19.51 2.30 -4.28
N CYS A 109 -19.24 1.85 -3.04
CA CYS A 109 -18.13 2.42 -2.26
C CYS A 109 -16.87 2.47 -3.13
N SER A 110 -16.17 3.60 -3.14
CA SER A 110 -14.85 3.67 -3.75
C SER A 110 -13.93 2.68 -3.02
N THR A 111 -13.26 1.80 -3.78
CA THR A 111 -12.23 0.88 -3.23
C THR A 111 -11.07 1.65 -2.60
N TYR A 112 -10.91 2.91 -3.02
CA TYR A 112 -9.88 3.79 -2.54
C TYR A 112 -10.35 4.62 -1.36
N ASP A 113 -11.66 4.89 -1.17
CA ASP A 113 -12.25 5.60 -0.03
C ASP A 113 -13.63 5.03 0.35
N ILE A 114 -13.70 4.28 1.46
CA ILE A 114 -14.95 3.66 1.91
C ILE A 114 -16.04 4.66 2.33
N ARG A 115 -15.70 5.95 2.46
CA ARG A 115 -16.64 7.03 2.81
C ARG A 115 -17.27 7.67 1.59
N LYS A 116 -16.74 7.40 0.39
CA LYS A 116 -17.19 8.03 -0.87
C LYS A 116 -17.87 7.02 -1.77
N GLU A 117 -18.78 7.52 -2.58
CA GLU A 117 -19.29 6.79 -3.73
C GLU A 117 -18.25 6.78 -4.85
N CYS A 118 -18.28 5.75 -5.68
CA CYS A 118 -17.43 5.57 -6.83
C CYS A 118 -17.97 6.37 -8.00
N GLU A 119 -17.28 7.46 -8.35
CA GLU A 119 -17.63 8.31 -9.49
C GLU A 119 -16.63 8.11 -10.62
N GLY A 120 -17.11 7.95 -11.87
CA GLY A 120 -16.23 7.86 -13.04
C GLY A 120 -15.41 6.56 -13.15
N LYS A 121 -14.38 6.57 -14.01
CA LYS A 121 -13.47 5.44 -14.18
C LYS A 121 -12.54 5.35 -12.97
N LEU A 122 -12.24 4.13 -12.50
CA LEU A 122 -11.42 3.89 -11.30
C LEU A 122 -11.93 4.62 -10.04
N CYS A 123 -13.22 4.97 -9.96
CA CYS A 123 -13.82 5.70 -8.84
C CYS A 123 -13.24 7.11 -8.60
N TYR A 124 -12.71 7.75 -9.64
CA TYR A 124 -12.33 9.16 -9.64
C TYR A 124 -12.84 9.92 -10.87
N ASP A 125 -13.07 11.21 -10.68
CA ASP A 125 -13.30 12.15 -11.78
C ASP A 125 -11.98 12.53 -12.46
N PHE A 126 -11.73 11.93 -13.63
CA PHE A 126 -10.59 12.23 -14.48
C PHE A 126 -10.91 13.26 -15.57
N LEU A 127 -12.10 13.86 -15.61
CA LEU A 127 -12.52 14.73 -16.72
C LEU A 127 -11.52 15.86 -17.02
N ASN A 128 -10.94 16.46 -15.98
CA ASN A 128 -9.94 17.51 -16.13
C ASN A 128 -8.62 17.00 -16.73
N LEU A 129 -8.20 15.79 -16.37
CA LEU A 129 -6.99 15.15 -16.88
C LEU A 129 -7.20 14.65 -18.31
N GLU A 130 -8.34 14.02 -18.60
CA GLU A 130 -8.74 13.59 -19.95
C GLU A 130 -8.82 14.81 -20.89
N LYS A 131 -9.40 15.93 -20.41
CA LYS A 131 -9.44 17.19 -21.16
C LYS A 131 -8.06 17.80 -21.40
N PHE A 132 -7.14 17.67 -20.44
CA PHE A 132 -5.78 18.20 -20.55
C PHE A 132 -4.92 17.38 -21.53
N PHE A 133 -4.97 16.05 -21.45
CA PHE A 133 -4.12 15.17 -22.26
C PHE A 133 -4.70 14.78 -23.63
N GLY A 134 -6.01 14.89 -23.82
CA GLY A 134 -6.71 14.46 -25.04
C GLY A 134 -6.70 12.93 -25.28
N ASP A 135 -7.38 12.49 -26.34
CA ASP A 135 -7.64 11.05 -26.62
C ASP A 135 -6.41 10.18 -26.97
N LYS A 136 -5.25 10.79 -27.25
CA LYS A 136 -4.06 10.04 -27.71
C LYS A 136 -3.34 9.27 -26.59
N ALA A 137 -3.58 9.59 -25.32
CA ALA A 137 -2.87 9.00 -24.18
C ALA A 137 -3.44 7.65 -23.69
N VAL A 138 -4.66 7.27 -24.10
CA VAL A 138 -5.42 6.17 -23.44
C VAL A 138 -5.26 4.79 -24.10
N ARG A 139 -4.53 4.67 -25.22
CA ARG A 139 -4.53 3.44 -26.05
C ARG A 139 -3.64 2.27 -25.59
N HIS A 140 -2.95 2.35 -24.45
CA HIS A 140 -1.98 1.31 -24.03
C HIS A 140 -2.20 0.69 -22.64
N LEU A 141 -3.30 1.02 -21.94
CA LEU A 141 -3.50 0.53 -20.57
C LEU A 141 -3.79 -0.99 -20.46
N GLU A 142 -4.54 -1.56 -21.40
CA GLU A 142 -5.01 -2.96 -21.28
C GLU A 142 -3.87 -3.99 -21.32
N LEU A 143 -2.83 -3.74 -22.13
CA LEU A 143 -1.68 -4.64 -22.23
C LEU A 143 -0.88 -4.69 -20.92
N VAL A 144 -0.75 -3.54 -20.26
CA VAL A 144 -0.01 -3.42 -19.00
C VAL A 144 -0.74 -4.19 -17.90
N THR A 145 -2.05 -4.01 -17.77
CA THR A 145 -2.86 -4.72 -16.75
C THR A 145 -2.74 -6.24 -16.87
N LEU A 146 -2.80 -6.78 -18.10
CA LEU A 146 -2.66 -8.23 -18.33
C LEU A 146 -1.27 -8.74 -17.90
N THR A 147 -0.20 -7.98 -18.17
CA THR A 147 1.15 -8.35 -17.72
C THR A 147 1.31 -8.28 -16.20
N MET A 148 0.67 -7.32 -15.53
CA MET A 148 0.72 -7.18 -14.07
C MET A 148 0.09 -8.38 -13.33
N LEU A 149 -0.93 -9.03 -13.93
CA LEU A 149 -1.53 -10.24 -13.35
C LEU A 149 -0.51 -11.36 -13.12
N THR A 150 0.57 -11.38 -13.90
CA THR A 150 1.62 -12.39 -13.79
C THR A 150 2.62 -12.12 -12.66
N ASP A 151 2.51 -10.99 -11.96
CA ASP A 151 3.42 -10.58 -10.88
C ASP A 151 2.69 -10.20 -9.58
N TRP A 152 1.35 -10.03 -9.63
CA TRP A 152 0.55 -9.60 -8.49
C TRP A 152 0.67 -10.49 -7.24
N MET A 153 0.82 -11.81 -7.42
CA MET A 153 0.94 -12.73 -6.28
C MET A 153 2.39 -12.99 -5.86
N ARG A 154 3.36 -12.33 -6.48
CA ARG A 154 4.77 -12.49 -6.13
C ARG A 154 5.06 -11.81 -4.79
N ASN A 155 5.71 -12.56 -3.89
CA ASN A 155 6.18 -11.98 -2.64
C ASN A 155 7.48 -11.20 -2.87
N LEU A 156 7.38 -9.87 -2.92
CA LEU A 156 8.51 -8.94 -3.06
C LEU A 156 8.94 -8.34 -1.72
N GLU A 157 8.22 -8.66 -0.63
CA GLU A 157 8.52 -8.23 0.74
C GLU A 157 9.79 -8.94 1.29
N VAL A 158 10.13 -10.12 0.75
CA VAL A 158 11.30 -10.93 1.19
C VAL A 158 12.66 -10.25 1.05
N GLY A 159 12.78 -9.20 0.23
CA GLY A 159 14.04 -8.47 0.11
C GLY A 159 14.16 -7.28 1.06
N ILE A 160 13.06 -6.85 1.70
CA ILE A 160 13.05 -5.71 2.62
C ILE A 160 13.99 -5.91 3.82
N PRO A 161 14.03 -7.10 4.48
CA PRO A 161 14.93 -7.31 5.62
C PRO A 161 16.40 -7.00 5.29
N ALA A 162 16.90 -7.47 4.14
CA ALA A 162 18.27 -7.19 3.74
C ALA A 162 18.55 -5.69 3.59
N LEU A 163 17.59 -4.92 3.09
CA LEU A 163 17.71 -3.47 2.97
C LEU A 163 17.78 -2.81 4.35
N LEU A 164 16.95 -3.26 5.30
CA LEU A 164 16.97 -2.78 6.69
C LEU A 164 18.30 -3.09 7.39
N GLU A 165 18.83 -4.30 7.23
CA GLU A 165 20.13 -4.69 7.81
C GLU A 165 21.28 -3.83 7.29
N ASP A 166 21.20 -3.39 6.04
CA ASP A 166 22.20 -2.50 5.43
C ASP A 166 21.92 -1.00 5.69
N GLY A 167 21.00 -0.68 6.62
CA GLY A 167 20.75 0.68 7.10
C GLY A 167 19.94 1.56 6.14
N ILE A 168 19.17 0.94 5.23
CA ILE A 168 18.22 1.65 4.38
C ILE A 168 16.92 1.85 5.17
N ASN A 169 16.53 3.10 5.40
CA ASN A 169 15.30 3.41 6.14
C ASN A 169 14.08 3.03 5.30
N VAL A 170 13.01 2.50 5.87
CA VAL A 170 11.77 2.20 5.14
C VAL A 170 10.65 3.00 5.80
N LEU A 171 9.75 3.58 5.01
CA LEU A 171 8.56 4.28 5.52
C LEU A 171 7.33 3.63 4.94
N ILE A 172 6.57 2.92 5.77
CA ILE A 172 5.29 2.35 5.37
C ILE A 172 4.16 3.30 5.77
N TYR A 173 3.42 3.78 4.77
CA TYR A 173 2.28 4.67 4.98
C TYR A 173 1.02 4.12 4.30
N ALA A 174 -0.13 4.33 4.94
CA ALA A 174 -1.43 3.90 4.41
C ALA A 174 -2.52 4.89 4.80
N GLY A 175 -3.53 5.03 3.94
CA GLY A 175 -4.74 5.80 4.24
C GLY A 175 -5.64 5.07 5.24
N GLU A 176 -6.28 5.81 6.15
CA GLU A 176 -7.18 5.24 7.15
C GLU A 176 -8.41 4.58 6.52
N TYR A 177 -8.95 5.18 5.45
CA TYR A 177 -10.19 4.77 4.78
C TYR A 177 -9.99 4.07 3.42
N ASP A 178 -8.75 3.71 3.08
CA ASP A 178 -8.44 2.96 1.86
C ASP A 178 -8.80 1.49 2.07
N LEU A 179 -9.72 0.92 1.30
CA LEU A 179 -10.09 -0.50 1.42
C LEU A 179 -9.07 -1.42 0.77
N ILE A 180 -8.58 -1.05 -0.43
CA ILE A 180 -7.75 -1.90 -1.26
C ILE A 180 -6.31 -2.04 -0.71
N CYS A 181 -5.78 -0.98 -0.11
CA CYS A 181 -4.44 -0.94 0.49
C CYS A 181 -4.48 -0.48 1.96
N ASN A 182 -5.46 -0.94 2.73
CA ASN A 182 -5.72 -0.45 4.10
C ASN A 182 -4.55 -0.61 5.07
N TRP A 183 -4.54 0.29 6.06
CA TRP A 183 -3.53 0.36 7.11
C TRP A 183 -3.42 -0.91 7.99
N LEU A 184 -4.48 -1.72 8.10
CA LEU A 184 -4.48 -2.84 9.05
C LEU A 184 -3.54 -3.98 8.64
N ARG A 185 -3.50 -4.45 7.38
CA ARG A 185 -2.40 -5.38 7.01
C ARG A 185 -1.10 -4.71 6.70
N ASN A 186 -1.07 -3.45 6.29
CA ASN A 186 0.19 -2.70 6.32
C ASN A 186 0.88 -2.90 7.67
N LEU A 187 0.14 -2.69 8.76
CA LEU A 187 0.64 -2.93 10.10
C LEU A 187 1.00 -4.41 10.34
N ARG A 188 0.11 -5.36 10.01
CA ARG A 188 0.34 -6.78 10.30
C ARG A 188 1.56 -7.37 9.59
N TRP A 189 1.75 -7.08 8.30
CA TRP A 189 2.88 -7.65 7.56
C TRP A 189 4.21 -7.07 8.07
N VAL A 190 4.25 -5.77 8.39
CA VAL A 190 5.43 -5.12 9.01
C VAL A 190 5.72 -5.72 10.39
N HIS A 191 4.71 -5.96 11.22
CA HIS A 191 4.88 -6.62 12.52
C HIS A 191 5.41 -8.06 12.39
N SER A 192 4.98 -8.81 11.36
CA SER A 192 5.42 -10.18 11.13
C SER A 192 6.77 -10.29 10.42
N MET A 193 7.25 -9.22 9.80
CA MET A 193 8.49 -9.23 9.04
C MET A 193 9.68 -9.54 9.94
N GLU A 194 10.44 -10.57 9.59
CA GLU A 194 11.63 -10.98 10.34
C GLU A 194 12.84 -10.16 9.93
N TRP A 195 13.43 -9.44 10.89
CA TRP A 195 14.69 -8.69 10.76
C TRP A 195 15.25 -8.39 12.16
N SER A 196 16.50 -7.94 12.24
CA SER A 196 17.21 -7.72 13.51
C SER A 196 16.50 -6.75 14.46
N GLY A 197 15.84 -5.72 13.93
CA GLY A 197 15.09 -4.72 14.69
C GLY A 197 13.63 -5.06 14.99
N GLN A 198 13.11 -6.23 14.57
CA GLN A 198 11.68 -6.56 14.70
C GLN A 198 11.15 -6.44 16.14
N LYS A 199 11.91 -6.94 17.13
CA LYS A 199 11.48 -6.92 18.54
C LYS A 199 11.37 -5.50 19.09
N ASP A 200 12.32 -4.65 18.73
CA ASP A 200 12.34 -3.24 19.13
C ASP A 200 11.20 -2.48 18.45
N PHE A 201 10.96 -2.77 17.18
CA PHE A 201 9.83 -2.23 16.43
C PHE A 201 8.48 -2.60 17.06
N VAL A 202 8.24 -3.90 17.30
CA VAL A 202 6.97 -4.40 17.87
C VAL A 202 6.73 -3.91 19.30
N SER A 203 7.80 -3.67 20.07
CA SER A 203 7.71 -3.15 21.44
C SER A 203 7.64 -1.62 21.51
N SER A 204 7.87 -0.93 20.40
CA SER A 204 7.77 0.53 20.33
C SER A 204 6.33 1.00 20.50
N SER A 205 6.15 2.17 21.12
CA SER A 205 4.81 2.76 21.29
C SER A 205 4.40 3.53 20.03
N GLU A 206 3.15 3.32 19.59
CA GLU A 206 2.55 4.15 18.54
C GLU A 206 2.56 5.62 18.99
N THR A 207 3.13 6.49 18.15
CA THR A 207 3.15 7.94 18.39
C THR A 207 2.24 8.63 17.39
N SER A 208 1.50 9.62 17.87
CA SER A 208 0.65 10.42 17.00
C SER A 208 1.49 11.34 16.12
N PHE A 209 1.42 11.17 14.81
CA PHE A 209 2.03 12.13 13.88
C PHE A 209 1.11 13.33 13.67
N VAL A 210 1.52 14.47 14.23
CA VAL A 210 0.78 15.75 14.26
C VAL A 210 1.41 16.74 13.28
N TYR A 211 0.58 17.41 12.48
CA TYR A 211 0.99 18.51 11.62
C TYR A 211 -0.03 19.65 11.67
N VAL A 212 0.43 20.90 11.46
CA VAL A 212 -0.46 22.07 11.55
C VAL A 212 -1.39 22.14 10.32
N CYS A 213 -2.65 21.78 10.54
CA CYS A 213 -3.73 21.94 9.58
C CYS A 213 -4.70 23.03 10.05
N LEU A 214 -4.88 24.10 9.28
CA LEU A 214 -5.81 25.19 9.60
C LEU A 214 -7.30 24.77 9.48
N CYS A 215 -7.60 23.55 9.04
CA CYS A 215 -8.94 22.96 9.01
C CYS A 215 -8.89 21.46 9.34
N LYS A 216 -9.94 20.92 9.98
CA LYS A 216 -10.07 19.49 10.32
C LYS A 216 -9.96 18.63 9.06
N CYS A 217 -8.97 17.76 9.00
CA CYS A 217 -8.69 16.97 7.81
C CYS A 217 -8.50 15.49 8.25
N ARG A 218 -9.34 14.55 7.76
CA ARG A 218 -9.26 13.08 8.02
C ARG A 218 -9.28 12.31 6.69
N PHE A 219 -8.44 11.29 6.50
CA PHE A 219 -7.84 10.99 5.18
C PHE A 219 -8.03 9.64 4.54
N THR A 220 -7.90 9.70 3.22
CA THR A 220 -7.88 8.58 2.29
C THR A 220 -6.87 8.88 1.18
N MET A 221 -6.02 7.91 0.81
CA MET A 221 -4.89 8.02 -0.15
C MET A 221 -4.04 9.29 0.00
N LEU A 222 -2.77 9.17 0.41
CA LEU A 222 -1.93 10.35 0.68
C LEU A 222 -1.76 11.29 -0.53
N ALA A 223 -1.87 10.83 -1.77
CA ALA A 223 -1.87 11.71 -2.95
C ALA A 223 -3.15 12.57 -3.10
N ASN A 224 -4.31 12.07 -2.64
CA ASN A 224 -5.61 12.74 -2.74
C ASN A 224 -6.18 13.20 -1.38
N GLY A 225 -5.45 12.97 -0.29
CA GLY A 225 -5.56 13.68 0.97
C GLY A 225 -5.02 15.13 0.83
N PRO A 226 -4.95 15.91 1.90
CA PRO A 226 -4.35 17.23 1.85
C PRO A 226 -2.87 17.03 1.57
N ALA A 227 -2.47 17.45 0.38
CA ALA A 227 -1.09 17.41 -0.09
C ALA A 227 -0.09 17.94 0.95
N LYS A 228 -0.53 18.84 1.84
CA LYS A 228 0.25 19.38 2.96
C LYS A 228 0.68 18.33 3.99
N ALA A 229 -0.19 17.38 4.36
CA ALA A 229 0.16 16.33 5.32
C ALA A 229 1.19 15.36 4.75
N SER A 230 0.98 14.95 3.51
CA SER A 230 1.86 14.04 2.77
C SER A 230 3.22 14.67 2.52
N LEU A 231 3.24 15.96 2.15
CA LEU A 231 4.47 16.73 1.98
C LEU A 231 5.24 16.82 3.29
N GLU A 232 4.57 17.14 4.40
CA GLU A 232 5.20 17.23 5.72
C GLU A 232 5.83 15.88 6.13
N MET A 233 5.07 14.79 5.98
CA MET A 233 5.53 13.44 6.27
C MET A 233 6.78 13.09 5.45
N LEU A 234 6.76 13.31 4.13
CA LEU A 234 7.90 13.02 3.26
C LEU A 234 9.10 13.92 3.58
N THR A 235 8.87 15.20 3.88
CA THR A 235 9.92 16.15 4.24
C THR A 235 10.66 15.66 5.49
N ARG A 236 9.91 15.37 6.58
CA ARG A 236 10.51 14.85 7.82
C ARG A 236 11.19 13.50 7.63
N PHE A 237 10.64 12.61 6.80
CA PHE A 237 11.29 11.35 6.48
C PHE A 237 12.65 11.56 5.79
N THR A 238 12.71 12.46 4.81
CA THR A 238 13.97 12.76 4.11
C THR A 238 15.00 13.47 4.98
N GLN A 239 14.57 14.12 6.06
CA GLN A 239 15.43 14.80 7.04
C GLN A 239 15.80 13.91 8.24
N GLY A 240 15.12 12.77 8.44
CA GLY A 240 15.31 11.92 9.61
C GLY A 240 14.56 12.40 10.87
N GLU A 241 13.57 13.28 10.70
CA GLU A 241 12.88 14.03 11.77
C GLU A 241 11.43 13.54 12.00
N LEU A 242 11.08 12.32 11.56
CA LEU A 242 9.71 11.80 11.71
C LEU A 242 9.20 11.76 13.17
N LYS A 243 10.11 11.69 14.15
CA LYS A 243 9.78 11.61 15.58
C LYS A 243 9.54 12.96 16.26
N GLU A 244 9.72 14.08 15.57
CA GLU A 244 9.56 15.40 16.21
C GLU A 244 8.09 15.75 16.45
N SER A 245 7.74 16.01 17.71
CA SER A 245 6.40 16.38 18.14
C SER A 245 6.08 17.83 17.78
N VAL A 246 4.96 18.07 17.10
CA VAL A 246 4.39 19.41 16.93
C VAL A 246 3.38 19.68 18.05
N PRO A 247 3.34 20.90 18.63
CA PRO A 247 2.25 21.28 19.51
C PRO A 247 0.94 21.35 18.71
N GLU A 248 -0.05 20.55 19.11
CA GLU A 248 -1.48 20.55 18.68
C GLU A 248 -1.93 19.77 17.42
N SER A 249 -2.52 18.60 17.72
CA SER A 249 -3.62 17.83 17.11
C SER A 249 -3.67 17.45 15.61
N MET A 250 -3.30 16.20 15.32
CA MET A 250 -4.10 15.13 14.70
C MET A 250 -3.24 13.86 14.67
N VAL A 251 -3.83 12.67 14.80
CA VAL A 251 -3.09 11.40 14.94
C VAL A 251 -3.03 10.70 13.59
N PHE A 252 -1.85 10.65 12.99
CA PHE A 252 -1.52 9.67 11.94
C PHE A 252 -0.90 8.43 12.59
N LYS A 253 -1.29 7.23 12.16
CA LYS A 253 -0.55 6.00 12.43
C LYS A 253 0.46 5.79 11.31
N ALA A 254 1.67 6.32 11.49
CA ALA A 254 2.82 5.89 10.70
C ALA A 254 3.44 4.69 11.41
N VAL A 255 3.62 3.60 10.68
CA VAL A 255 4.26 2.39 11.19
C VAL A 255 5.75 2.54 10.85
N MET A 256 6.58 2.85 11.85
CA MET A 256 8.01 3.11 11.70
C MET A 256 8.80 1.84 11.42
#